data_AF-A0A150Q660-F1
#
_entry.id   AF-A0A150Q660-F1
#
_cell.length_a   1.000
_cell.length_b   1.000
_cell.length_c   1.000
_cell.angle_alpha   90.00
_cell.angle_beta   90.00
_cell.angle_gamma   90.00
#
_symmetry.space_group_name_H-M   'P 1'
#
loop_
_entity.id
_entity.type
_entity.pdbx_description
1 polymer ?
#
loop_
_entity_poly.entity_id
_entity_poly.type
_entity_poly.pdbx_seq_one_letter_code
_entity_poly.pdbx_strand_id
1 'polypeptide(L)'
;MRPLSSRADRFLFAQEASLARLAAIRASLGLVILMMVVLGPFDRFFGEMGPLLYAPRGLLAFTPVLDPETYWSLRVLVAASALSTSLGLATRVSTVALALSFLVLNYYTAQFTGISWNYDTHLNFFAIALCAGRSGARGSLDDLLGWTRPASARDVQQASFLLAFMQLYVALLYFQAGVSKLVASGLVWLTSGVTPYRFTITSGAELGRYLTQWPWIFQVFTALGGLFELAFLPLMLWRRSCRAVALAAMAFHLGMYLVMGISFWHLWVLYPALFMYRPRGA
;
A
#
# COMPACT_ATOMS: atom_id res chain seq x y z
N MET A 1 -5.50 -33.40 12.59
CA MET A 1 -5.33 -32.21 11.72
C MET A 1 -6.71 -31.58 11.49
N ARG A 2 -6.90 -30.27 11.70
CA ARG A 2 -8.17 -29.62 11.31
C ARG A 2 -8.24 -29.53 9.77
N PRO A 3 -9.40 -29.77 9.14
CA PRO A 3 -9.52 -29.72 7.67
C PRO A 3 -9.10 -28.35 7.13
N LEU A 4 -8.43 -28.33 5.97
CA LEU A 4 -7.91 -27.12 5.33
C LEU A 4 -9.00 -26.06 5.05
N SER A 5 -10.22 -26.51 4.72
CA SER A 5 -11.41 -25.64 4.56
C SER A 5 -11.64 -24.75 5.77
N SER A 6 -11.56 -25.32 6.99
CA SER A 6 -11.75 -24.57 8.23
C SER A 6 -10.71 -23.48 8.50
N ARG A 7 -9.54 -23.51 7.84
CA ARG A 7 -8.50 -22.49 8.00
C ARG A 7 -8.70 -21.35 7.02
N ALA A 8 -8.98 -21.67 5.76
CA ALA A 8 -9.29 -20.69 4.72
C ALA A 8 -10.54 -19.88 5.10
N ASP A 9 -11.61 -20.55 5.52
CA ASP A 9 -12.86 -19.89 5.92
C ASP A 9 -12.65 -18.92 7.09
N ARG A 10 -11.85 -19.32 8.09
CA ARG A 10 -11.53 -18.42 9.21
C ARG A 10 -10.70 -17.22 8.78
N PHE A 11 -9.74 -17.41 7.88
CA PHE A 11 -8.95 -16.31 7.35
C PHE A 11 -9.80 -15.34 6.52
N LEU A 12 -10.69 -15.85 5.68
CA LEU A 12 -11.54 -15.05 4.80
C LEU A 12 -12.71 -14.39 5.54
N PHE A 13 -13.33 -15.06 6.51
CA PHE A 13 -14.65 -14.66 6.99
C PHE A 13 -14.76 -14.48 8.51
N ALA A 14 -13.75 -14.87 9.29
CA ALA A 14 -13.78 -14.80 10.75
C ALA A 14 -12.46 -14.30 11.36
N GLN A 15 -11.98 -13.16 10.87
CA GLN A 15 -10.79 -12.53 11.44
C GLN A 15 -11.11 -11.82 12.76
N GLU A 16 -10.21 -11.96 13.74
CA GLU A 16 -10.32 -11.30 15.03
C GLU A 16 -10.31 -9.77 14.88
N ALA A 17 -11.20 -9.10 15.62
CA ALA A 17 -11.36 -7.65 15.64
C ALA A 17 -11.45 -6.98 14.25
N SER A 18 -12.09 -7.64 13.28
CA SER A 18 -12.14 -7.18 11.89
C SER A 18 -12.65 -5.74 11.75
N LEU A 19 -13.71 -5.35 12.48
CA LEU A 19 -14.24 -3.98 12.42
C LEU A 19 -13.26 -2.93 12.95
N ALA A 20 -12.58 -3.20 14.07
CA ALA A 20 -11.60 -2.26 14.64
C ALA A 20 -10.37 -2.13 13.73
N ARG A 21 -9.93 -3.25 13.14
CA ARG A 21 -8.83 -3.25 12.16
C ARG A 21 -9.21 -2.49 10.89
N LEU A 22 -10.42 -2.68 10.38
CA LEU A 22 -10.90 -1.95 9.21
C LEU A 22 -11.01 -0.44 9.47
N ALA A 23 -11.43 -0.04 10.68
CA ALA A 23 -11.43 1.36 11.11
C ALA A 23 -10.01 1.93 11.20
N ALA A 24 -9.05 1.18 11.74
CA ALA A 24 -7.65 1.57 11.76
C ALA A 24 -7.08 1.72 10.34
N ILE A 25 -7.41 0.81 9.42
CA ILE A 25 -7.03 0.91 8.01
C ILE A 25 -7.60 2.18 7.38
N ARG A 26 -8.89 2.48 7.59
CA ARG A 26 -9.52 3.71 7.11
C ARG A 26 -8.76 4.95 7.59
N ALA A 27 -8.49 5.03 8.89
CA ALA A 27 -7.75 6.15 9.49
C ALA A 27 -6.35 6.29 8.88
N SER A 28 -5.57 5.20 8.89
CA SER A 28 -4.20 5.22 8.36
C SER A 28 -4.15 5.48 6.86
N LEU A 29 -5.08 4.92 6.07
CA LEU A 29 -5.12 5.10 4.62
C LEU A 29 -5.41 6.56 4.25
N GLY A 30 -6.42 7.16 4.90
CA GLY A 30 -6.73 8.57 4.70
C GLY A 30 -5.55 9.47 5.07
N LEU A 31 -4.91 9.21 6.21
CA LEU A 31 -3.73 9.96 6.63
C LEU A 31 -2.54 9.80 5.65
N VAL A 32 -2.27 8.59 5.18
CA VAL A 32 -1.21 8.30 4.20
C VAL A 32 -1.44 9.07 2.91
N ILE A 33 -2.65 8.97 2.34
CA ILE A 33 -2.97 9.67 1.09
C ILE A 33 -2.89 11.18 1.29
N LEU A 34 -3.41 11.72 2.41
CA LEU A 34 -3.29 13.13 2.74
C LEU A 34 -1.82 13.59 2.78
N MET A 35 -0.97 12.86 3.50
CA MET A 35 0.46 13.17 3.59
C MET A 35 1.16 13.08 2.23
N MET A 36 0.82 12.08 1.40
CA MET A 36 1.38 11.97 0.06
C MET A 36 0.95 13.13 -0.83
N VAL A 37 -0.32 13.55 -0.79
CA VAL A 37 -0.81 14.67 -1.60
C VAL A 37 -0.22 16.00 -1.15
N VAL A 38 0.04 16.19 0.15
CA VAL A 38 0.55 17.46 0.70
C VAL A 38 2.08 17.56 0.65
N LEU A 39 2.80 16.46 0.88
CA LEU A 39 4.27 16.46 1.05
C LEU A 39 5.01 15.61 0.00
N GLY A 40 4.27 14.79 -0.75
CA GLY A 40 4.81 13.75 -1.60
C GLY A 40 5.08 14.18 -3.05
N PRO A 41 5.05 13.23 -3.99
CA PRO A 41 5.51 13.46 -5.37
C PRO A 41 4.50 14.25 -6.23
N PHE A 42 3.31 14.56 -5.71
CA PHE A 42 2.25 15.26 -6.43
C PHE A 42 2.56 16.75 -6.70
N ASP A 43 3.69 17.27 -6.23
CA ASP A 43 4.21 18.60 -6.61
C ASP A 43 5.46 18.54 -7.49
N ARG A 44 5.97 17.33 -7.78
CA ARG A 44 7.33 17.13 -8.31
C ARG A 44 7.36 16.77 -9.79
N PHE A 45 6.42 17.29 -10.57
CA PHE A 45 6.41 17.10 -12.03
C PHE A 45 6.06 18.40 -12.75
N PHE A 46 6.46 18.49 -14.02
CA PHE A 46 6.24 19.67 -14.86
C PHE A 46 4.81 19.66 -15.43
N GLY A 47 3.82 20.01 -14.62
CA GLY A 47 2.40 20.06 -15.04
C GLY A 47 2.17 20.99 -16.23
N GLU A 48 2.90 22.10 -16.31
CA GLU A 48 2.87 23.05 -17.43
C GLU A 48 3.35 22.43 -18.76
N MET A 49 4.21 21.42 -18.69
CA MET A 49 4.68 20.66 -19.85
C MET A 49 3.76 19.47 -20.18
N GLY A 50 2.55 19.44 -19.61
CA GLY A 50 1.55 18.39 -19.83
C GLY A 50 1.32 18.02 -21.28
N PRO A 51 1.11 18.97 -22.22
CA PRO A 51 0.93 18.65 -23.64
C PRO A 51 2.09 17.87 -24.27
N LEU A 52 3.30 17.97 -23.72
CA LEU A 52 4.50 17.29 -24.22
C LEU A 52 4.78 15.98 -23.47
N LEU A 53 4.57 15.97 -22.14
CA LEU A 53 5.02 14.88 -21.26
C LEU A 53 3.91 13.89 -20.88
N TYR A 54 2.64 14.30 -20.97
CA TYR A 54 1.51 13.46 -20.57
C TYR A 54 1.25 12.37 -21.61
N ALA A 55 1.48 11.12 -21.24
CA ALA A 55 1.33 9.97 -22.13
C ALA A 55 0.32 8.96 -21.55
N PRO A 56 -1.00 9.22 -21.67
CA PRO A 56 -2.02 8.41 -21.04
C PRO A 56 -2.08 7.00 -21.65
N ARG A 57 -2.04 5.97 -20.78
CA ARG A 57 -2.13 4.55 -21.15
C ARG A 57 -3.10 3.79 -20.24
N GLY A 58 -3.60 2.64 -20.70
CA GLY A 58 -4.45 1.76 -19.90
C GLY A 58 -5.90 2.21 -19.79
N LEU A 59 -6.59 1.78 -18.72
CA LEU A 59 -8.06 1.91 -18.60
C LEU A 59 -8.57 3.35 -18.49
N LEU A 60 -7.72 4.29 -18.05
CA LEU A 60 -8.07 5.70 -17.91
C LEU A 60 -7.43 6.57 -19.00
N ALA A 61 -7.06 5.98 -20.14
CA ALA A 61 -6.38 6.68 -21.23
C ALA A 61 -7.19 7.82 -21.85
N PHE A 62 -8.49 7.89 -21.56
CA PHE A 62 -9.38 8.98 -21.95
C PHE A 62 -9.23 10.23 -21.07
N THR A 63 -8.46 10.19 -19.98
CA THR A 63 -8.22 11.35 -19.12
C THR A 63 -7.44 12.40 -19.90
N PRO A 64 -7.95 13.63 -20.06
CA PRO A 64 -7.24 14.67 -20.79
C PRO A 64 -6.08 15.25 -19.96
N VAL A 65 -5.23 16.04 -20.61
CA VAL A 65 -4.31 16.93 -19.90
C VAL A 65 -5.16 17.90 -19.05
N LEU A 66 -4.99 17.85 -17.74
CA LEU A 66 -5.63 18.79 -16.82
C LEU A 66 -4.91 20.14 -16.87
N ASP A 67 -5.68 21.22 -16.93
CA ASP A 67 -5.15 22.56 -16.68
C ASP A 67 -4.77 22.73 -15.19
N PRO A 68 -3.95 23.75 -14.84
CA PRO A 68 -3.49 23.94 -13.47
C PRO A 68 -4.61 24.08 -12.45
N GLU A 69 -5.71 24.77 -12.76
CA GLU A 69 -6.80 25.00 -11.82
C GLU A 69 -7.57 23.71 -11.54
N THR A 70 -7.86 22.93 -12.59
CA THR A 70 -8.48 21.61 -12.46
C THR A 70 -7.59 20.65 -11.65
N TYR A 71 -6.28 20.67 -11.89
CA TYR A 71 -5.32 19.85 -11.14
C TYR A 71 -5.32 20.21 -9.64
N TRP A 72 -5.23 21.50 -9.32
CA TRP A 72 -5.26 21.97 -7.93
C TRP A 72 -6.58 21.67 -7.24
N SER A 73 -7.70 21.87 -7.93
CA SER A 73 -9.02 21.53 -7.43
C SER A 73 -9.14 20.04 -7.10
N LEU A 74 -8.63 19.17 -7.98
CA LEU A 74 -8.58 17.73 -7.75
C LEU A 74 -7.73 17.38 -6.52
N ARG A 75 -6.57 18.01 -6.34
CA ARG A 75 -5.73 17.79 -5.15
C ARG A 75 -6.41 18.21 -3.85
N VAL A 76 -7.05 19.39 -3.83
CA VAL A 76 -7.81 19.85 -2.66
C VAL A 76 -8.95 18.88 -2.35
N LEU A 77 -9.66 18.39 -3.37
CA LEU A 77 -10.70 17.37 -3.22
C LEU A 77 -10.15 16.07 -2.63
N VAL A 78 -9.00 15.59 -3.10
CA VAL A 78 -8.35 14.40 -2.54
C VAL A 78 -7.94 14.64 -1.09
N ALA A 79 -7.31 15.78 -0.78
CA ALA A 79 -6.87 16.09 0.58
C ALA A 79 -8.07 16.19 1.56
N ALA A 80 -9.13 16.89 1.17
CA ALA A 80 -10.33 17.03 1.98
C ALA A 80 -11.05 15.69 2.20
N SER A 81 -11.17 14.87 1.15
CA SER A 81 -11.78 13.54 1.24
C SER A 81 -10.90 12.55 2.02
N ALA A 82 -9.58 12.66 1.94
CA ALA A 82 -8.61 11.87 2.69
C ALA A 82 -8.68 12.19 4.19
N LEU A 83 -8.72 13.49 4.55
CA LEU A 83 -8.91 13.94 5.92
C LEU A 83 -10.27 13.48 6.48
N SER A 84 -11.35 13.71 5.73
CA SER A 84 -12.70 13.29 6.14
C SER A 84 -12.79 11.77 6.31
N THR A 85 -12.16 11.01 5.40
CA THR A 85 -12.06 9.55 5.51
C THR A 85 -11.23 9.14 6.71
N SER A 86 -10.11 9.82 7.01
CA SER A 86 -9.26 9.54 8.16
C SER A 86 -9.99 9.75 9.50
N LEU A 87 -10.79 10.81 9.58
CA LEU A 87 -11.64 11.10 10.75
C LEU A 87 -12.90 10.23 10.78
N GLY A 88 -13.35 9.73 9.63
CA GLY A 88 -14.58 8.98 9.49
C GLY A 88 -15.80 9.88 9.61
N LEU A 89 -15.76 11.03 8.93
CA LEU A 89 -16.87 11.95 8.78
C LEU A 89 -17.60 11.65 7.46
N ALA A 90 -18.90 11.42 7.52
CA ALA A 90 -19.70 11.00 6.37
C ALA A 90 -19.04 9.83 5.62
N THR A 91 -18.57 8.82 6.37
CA THR A 91 -17.56 7.84 5.99
C THR A 91 -17.80 7.22 4.61
N ARG A 92 -19.05 6.88 4.26
CA ARG A 92 -19.35 6.33 2.93
C ARG A 92 -19.08 7.31 1.81
N VAL A 93 -19.60 8.53 1.95
CA VAL A 93 -19.45 9.59 0.95
C VAL A 93 -17.99 10.00 0.85
N SER A 94 -17.32 10.23 2.00
CA SER A 94 -15.91 10.62 2.01
C SER A 94 -15.00 9.55 1.39
N THR A 95 -15.25 8.27 1.67
CA THR A 95 -14.42 7.16 1.15
C THR A 95 -14.63 6.98 -0.35
N VAL A 96 -15.87 7.11 -0.86
CA VAL A 96 -16.15 7.08 -2.30
C VAL A 96 -15.49 8.26 -3.00
N ALA A 97 -15.64 9.47 -2.45
CA ALA A 97 -14.99 10.66 -2.97
C ALA A 97 -13.46 10.50 -3.01
N LEU A 98 -12.85 9.98 -1.93
CA LEU A 98 -11.43 9.67 -1.87
C LEU A 98 -11.02 8.64 -2.92
N ALA A 99 -11.73 7.51 -3.01
CA ALA A 99 -11.39 6.44 -3.95
C ALA A 99 -11.41 6.91 -5.39
N LEU A 100 -12.44 7.68 -5.79
CA LEU A 100 -12.56 8.19 -7.16
C LEU A 100 -11.55 9.30 -7.45
N SER A 101 -11.48 10.31 -6.58
CA SER A 101 -10.58 11.46 -6.81
C SER A 101 -9.11 11.07 -6.74
N PHE A 102 -8.72 10.21 -5.79
CA PHE A 102 -7.34 9.73 -5.70
C PHE A 102 -6.98 8.83 -6.87
N LEU A 103 -7.89 7.99 -7.35
CA LEU A 103 -7.65 7.17 -8.55
C LEU A 103 -7.32 8.04 -9.76
N VAL A 104 -8.10 9.11 -10.00
CA VAL A 104 -7.85 10.03 -11.11
C VAL A 104 -6.54 10.80 -10.91
N LEU A 105 -6.31 11.37 -9.72
CA LEU A 105 -5.10 12.15 -9.44
C LEU A 105 -3.83 11.30 -9.58
N ASN A 106 -3.88 10.09 -9.02
CA ASN A 106 -2.77 9.17 -9.01
C ASN A 106 -2.48 8.61 -10.40
N TYR A 107 -3.52 8.26 -11.15
CA TYR A 107 -3.40 7.88 -12.55
C TYR A 107 -2.73 9.00 -13.35
N TYR A 108 -3.29 10.21 -13.27
CA TYR A 108 -2.81 11.37 -14.03
C TYR A 108 -1.33 11.62 -13.77
N THR A 109 -0.92 11.69 -12.50
CA THR A 109 0.47 11.94 -12.10
C THR A 109 1.43 10.85 -12.60
N ALA A 110 0.99 9.58 -12.61
CA ALA A 110 1.81 8.48 -13.09
C ALA A 110 2.08 8.50 -14.61
N GLN A 111 1.30 9.25 -15.39
CA GLN A 111 1.48 9.32 -16.85
C GLN A 111 2.50 10.37 -17.31
N PHE A 112 3.07 11.19 -16.39
CA PHE A 112 4.06 12.22 -16.73
C PHE A 112 5.49 11.70 -16.82
N THR A 113 5.74 10.50 -16.29
CA THR A 113 7.09 9.93 -16.25
C THR A 113 7.02 8.47 -16.65
N GLY A 114 7.62 8.11 -17.78
CA GLY A 114 7.79 6.70 -18.16
C GLY A 114 8.74 5.91 -17.23
N ILE A 115 9.38 6.59 -16.28
CA ILE A 115 10.43 6.06 -15.39
C ILE A 115 9.96 5.97 -13.93
N SER A 116 9.04 6.82 -13.47
CA SER A 116 8.53 6.73 -12.10
C SER A 116 7.54 5.59 -12.00
N TRP A 117 8.01 4.48 -11.47
CA TRP A 117 7.18 3.38 -11.05
C TRP A 117 6.20 3.88 -9.98
N ASN A 118 4.90 3.79 -10.28
CA ASN A 118 3.90 4.11 -9.29
C ASN A 118 3.73 2.91 -8.32
N TYR A 119 4.38 3.00 -7.16
CA TYR A 119 4.34 1.98 -6.11
C TYR A 119 3.18 2.17 -5.10
N ASP A 120 2.23 3.06 -5.38
CA ASP A 120 1.13 3.38 -4.46
C ASP A 120 -0.24 2.83 -4.88
N THR A 121 -0.27 2.04 -5.95
CA THR A 121 -1.51 1.47 -6.52
C THR A 121 -2.34 0.70 -5.47
N HIS A 122 -1.71 0.08 -4.46
CA HIS A 122 -2.41 -0.58 -3.35
C HIS A 122 -3.33 0.38 -2.58
N LEU A 123 -2.98 1.66 -2.45
CA LEU A 123 -3.80 2.66 -1.77
C LEU A 123 -5.14 2.84 -2.49
N ASN A 124 -5.14 2.81 -3.83
CA ASN A 124 -6.37 2.87 -4.64
C ASN A 124 -7.25 1.65 -4.41
N PHE A 125 -6.68 0.45 -4.49
CA PHE A 125 -7.42 -0.79 -4.23
C PHE A 125 -7.98 -0.84 -2.81
N PHE A 126 -7.25 -0.32 -1.82
CA PHE A 126 -7.71 -0.27 -0.44
C PHE A 126 -8.83 0.74 -0.25
N ALA A 127 -8.74 1.93 -0.87
CA ALA A 127 -9.81 2.93 -0.84
C ALA A 127 -11.10 2.38 -1.46
N ILE A 128 -10.99 1.71 -2.62
CA ILE A 128 -12.12 1.04 -3.29
C ILE A 128 -12.70 -0.06 -2.39
N ALA A 129 -11.86 -0.90 -1.79
CA ALA A 129 -12.32 -1.95 -0.88
C ALA A 129 -13.05 -1.38 0.35
N LEU A 130 -12.59 -0.26 0.90
CA LEU A 130 -13.25 0.43 2.01
C LEU A 130 -14.63 0.98 1.65
N CYS A 131 -14.89 1.31 0.37
CA CYS A 131 -16.23 1.75 -0.08
C CYS A 131 -17.29 0.67 0.12
N ALA A 132 -16.91 -0.61 0.02
CA ALA A 132 -17.82 -1.72 0.25
C ALA A 132 -18.05 -2.00 1.75
N GLY A 133 -17.07 -1.69 2.60
CA GLY A 133 -17.07 -2.05 4.01
C GLY A 133 -17.75 -1.04 4.95
N ARG A 134 -18.02 -1.47 6.18
CA ARG A 134 -18.47 -0.59 7.27
C ARG A 134 -17.29 -0.08 8.10
N SER A 135 -16.31 0.53 7.44
CA SER A 135 -15.10 1.07 8.08
C SER A 135 -15.35 2.23 9.06
N GLY A 136 -16.53 2.86 8.97
CA GLY A 136 -17.01 3.88 9.89
C GLY A 136 -17.73 3.34 11.13
N ALA A 137 -17.94 2.02 11.27
CA ALA A 137 -18.72 1.46 12.38
C ALA A 137 -18.02 1.49 13.74
N ARG A 138 -16.74 1.89 13.80
CA ARG A 138 -15.97 2.08 15.03
C ARG A 138 -14.94 3.19 14.84
N GLY A 139 -14.70 3.97 15.88
CA GLY A 139 -13.59 4.93 15.94
C GLY A 139 -13.64 5.98 14.82
N SER A 140 -14.85 6.34 14.40
CA SER A 140 -15.15 7.37 13.41
C SER A 140 -15.92 8.52 14.08
N LEU A 141 -15.89 9.72 13.49
CA LEU A 141 -16.77 10.79 13.93
C LEU A 141 -18.25 10.42 13.75
N ASP A 142 -18.61 9.69 12.69
CA ASP A 142 -19.98 9.19 12.51
C ASP A 142 -20.45 8.31 13.67
N ASP A 143 -19.57 7.47 14.21
CA ASP A 143 -19.84 6.59 15.36
C ASP A 143 -20.00 7.41 16.64
N LEU A 144 -19.09 8.36 16.88
CA LEU A 144 -19.16 9.28 18.03
C LEU A 144 -20.41 10.17 18.01
N LEU A 145 -20.87 10.57 16.82
CA LEU A 145 -22.08 11.37 16.63
C LEU A 145 -23.37 10.53 16.60
N GLY A 146 -23.28 9.21 16.72
CA GLY A 146 -24.44 8.31 16.69
C GLY A 146 -25.11 8.19 15.31
N TRP A 147 -24.41 8.58 14.23
CA TRP A 147 -24.91 8.48 12.85
C TRP A 147 -24.78 7.06 12.27
N THR A 148 -24.17 6.15 13.02
CA THR A 148 -24.01 4.75 12.60
C THR A 148 -25.02 3.83 13.27
N ARG A 149 -25.59 2.90 12.50
CA ARG A 149 -26.35 1.78 13.08
C ARG A 149 -25.40 0.75 13.71
N PRO A 150 -25.85 -0.02 14.72
CA PRO A 150 -25.08 -1.14 15.26
C PRO A 150 -24.57 -2.11 14.17
N ALA A 151 -23.40 -2.70 14.41
CA ALA A 151 -22.79 -3.66 13.50
C ALA A 151 -23.49 -5.03 13.59
N SER A 152 -23.85 -5.61 12.45
CA SER A 152 -24.42 -6.95 12.36
C SER A 152 -23.34 -8.02 12.18
N ALA A 153 -23.71 -9.30 12.33
CA ALA A 153 -22.81 -10.41 12.02
C ALA A 153 -22.29 -10.39 10.57
N ARG A 154 -23.16 -9.97 9.62
CA ARG A 154 -22.78 -9.78 8.21
C ARG A 154 -21.72 -8.70 8.04
N ASP A 155 -21.82 -7.60 8.81
CA ASP A 155 -20.84 -6.51 8.76
C ASP A 155 -19.45 -7.00 9.24
N VAL A 156 -19.40 -7.85 10.28
CA VAL A 156 -18.16 -8.47 10.80
C VAL A 156 -17.54 -9.43 9.79
N GLN A 157 -18.36 -10.24 9.12
CA GLN A 157 -17.92 -11.17 8.08
C GLN A 157 -17.34 -10.42 6.88
N GLN A 158 -18.03 -9.38 6.43
CA GLN A 158 -17.58 -8.56 5.31
C GLN A 158 -16.26 -7.84 5.65
N ALA A 159 -16.13 -7.29 6.86
CA ALA A 159 -14.87 -6.68 7.30
C ALA A 159 -13.71 -7.69 7.30
N SER A 160 -13.96 -8.94 7.70
CA SER A 160 -12.96 -10.02 7.63
C SER A 160 -12.52 -10.29 6.19
N PHE A 161 -13.47 -10.32 5.27
CA PHE A 161 -13.20 -10.57 3.85
C PHE A 161 -12.39 -9.44 3.22
N LEU A 162 -12.73 -8.19 3.51
CA LEU A 162 -11.98 -7.04 3.01
C LEU A 162 -10.55 -6.99 3.56
N LEU A 163 -10.36 -7.33 4.84
CA LEU A 163 -9.01 -7.47 5.40
C LEU A 163 -8.24 -8.59 4.72
N ALA A 164 -8.86 -9.75 4.49
CA ALA A 164 -8.23 -10.87 3.79
C ALA A 164 -7.82 -10.47 2.36
N PHE A 165 -8.69 -9.76 1.64
CA PHE A 165 -8.39 -9.20 0.32
C PHE A 165 -7.17 -8.29 0.37
N MET A 166 -7.13 -7.32 1.29
CA MET A 166 -5.99 -6.39 1.43
C MET A 166 -4.69 -7.11 1.78
N GLN A 167 -4.74 -8.09 2.69
CA GLN A 167 -3.59 -8.91 3.08
C GLN A 167 -3.05 -9.75 1.90
N LEU A 168 -3.95 -10.42 1.16
CA LEU A 168 -3.59 -11.19 -0.03
C LEU A 168 -3.06 -10.29 -1.14
N TYR A 169 -3.61 -9.08 -1.30
CA TYR A 169 -3.12 -8.10 -2.27
C TYR A 169 -1.66 -7.71 -1.97
N VAL A 170 -1.33 -7.38 -0.71
CA VAL A 170 0.06 -7.13 -0.30
C VAL A 170 0.94 -8.34 -0.57
N ALA A 171 0.46 -9.54 -0.24
CA ALA A 171 1.22 -10.76 -0.46
C ALA A 171 1.50 -11.03 -1.94
N LEU A 172 0.52 -10.74 -2.80
CA LEU A 172 0.67 -10.82 -4.25
C LEU A 172 1.64 -9.76 -4.78
N LEU A 173 1.66 -8.54 -4.24
CA LEU A 173 2.63 -7.52 -4.63
C LEU A 173 4.07 -7.98 -4.40
N TYR A 174 4.39 -8.52 -3.22
CA TYR A 174 5.73 -9.07 -2.95
C TYR A 174 6.06 -10.24 -3.87
N PHE A 175 5.13 -11.18 -4.00
CA PHE A 175 5.34 -12.35 -4.83
C PHE A 175 5.56 -11.97 -6.30
N GLN A 176 4.76 -11.05 -6.82
CA GLN A 176 4.88 -10.50 -8.18
C GLN A 176 6.20 -9.75 -8.36
N ALA A 177 6.66 -8.97 -7.37
CA ALA A 177 7.96 -8.33 -7.40
C ALA A 177 9.10 -9.36 -7.52
N GLY A 178 9.06 -10.43 -6.72
CA GLY A 178 10.04 -11.52 -6.78
C GLY A 178 10.02 -12.26 -8.12
N VAL A 179 8.84 -12.65 -8.60
CA VAL A 179 8.67 -13.32 -9.90
C VAL A 179 9.15 -12.43 -11.05
N SER A 180 8.81 -11.14 -11.04
CA SER A 180 9.21 -10.22 -12.11
C SER A 180 10.73 -10.12 -12.27
N LYS A 181 11.48 -10.17 -11.16
CA LYS A 181 12.94 -10.17 -11.15
C LYS A 181 13.51 -11.46 -11.75
N LEU A 182 12.92 -12.60 -11.41
CA LEU A 182 13.30 -13.89 -11.99
C LEU A 182 12.98 -13.97 -13.48
N VAL A 183 11.85 -13.42 -13.93
CA VAL A 183 11.50 -13.36 -15.34
C VAL A 183 12.46 -12.46 -16.12
N ALA A 184 12.80 -11.30 -15.56
CA ALA A 184 13.64 -10.31 -16.24
C ALA A 184 15.13 -10.69 -16.29
N SER A 185 15.65 -11.41 -15.29
CA SER A 185 17.10 -11.64 -15.16
C SER A 185 17.48 -13.03 -14.65
N GLY A 186 16.52 -13.94 -14.48
CA GLY A 186 16.76 -15.29 -13.98
C GLY A 186 17.31 -15.31 -12.56
N LEU A 187 18.02 -16.40 -12.22
CA LEU A 187 18.67 -16.56 -10.92
C LEU A 187 19.83 -15.57 -10.70
N VAL A 188 20.38 -14.98 -11.77
CA VAL A 188 21.44 -13.96 -11.68
C VAL A 188 20.97 -12.75 -10.90
N TRP A 189 19.67 -12.45 -10.91
CA TRP A 189 19.13 -11.41 -10.05
C TRP A 189 19.44 -11.71 -8.59
N LEU A 190 19.14 -12.91 -8.11
CA LEU A 190 19.31 -13.30 -6.71
C LEU A 190 20.78 -13.43 -6.27
N THR A 191 21.67 -13.78 -7.20
CA THR A 191 23.05 -14.15 -6.86
C THR A 191 24.09 -13.05 -7.11
N SER A 192 23.87 -12.14 -8.06
CA SER A 192 24.93 -11.22 -8.52
C SER A 192 25.09 -9.97 -7.67
N GLY A 193 24.02 -9.46 -7.05
CA GLY A 193 24.03 -8.19 -6.30
C GLY A 193 24.28 -6.93 -7.13
N VAL A 194 24.52 -7.06 -8.44
CA VAL A 194 25.01 -5.97 -9.31
C VAL A 194 23.98 -4.84 -9.41
N THR A 195 22.70 -5.15 -9.49
CA THR A 195 21.67 -4.12 -9.67
C THR A 195 21.50 -3.20 -8.47
N PRO A 196 21.26 -3.70 -7.24
CA PRO A 196 21.20 -2.81 -6.08
C PRO A 196 22.54 -2.14 -5.81
N TYR A 197 23.69 -2.78 -6.10
CA TYR A 197 25.00 -2.13 -6.02
C TYR A 197 25.09 -0.90 -6.94
N ARG A 198 24.81 -1.07 -8.24
CA ARG A 198 24.84 0.02 -9.22
C ARG A 198 23.88 1.15 -8.88
N PHE A 199 22.64 0.80 -8.52
CA PHE A 199 21.65 1.78 -8.10
C PHE A 199 22.11 2.56 -6.87
N THR A 200 22.72 1.88 -5.90
CA THR A 200 23.19 2.50 -4.65
C THR A 200 24.35 3.48 -4.91
N ILE A 201 25.24 3.18 -5.86
CA ILE A 201 26.29 4.12 -6.28
C ILE A 201 25.68 5.39 -6.88
N THR A 202 24.71 5.26 -7.79
CA THR A 202 24.18 6.40 -8.54
C THR A 202 23.19 7.23 -7.74
N SER A 203 22.39 6.59 -6.89
CA SER A 203 21.18 7.19 -6.31
C SER A 203 20.91 6.76 -4.86
N GLY A 204 21.80 5.98 -4.25
CA GLY A 204 21.61 5.44 -2.91
C GLY A 204 21.74 6.47 -1.78
N ALA A 205 21.32 6.06 -0.59
CA ALA A 205 21.50 6.82 0.63
C ALA A 205 22.96 6.77 1.11
N GLU A 206 23.33 7.65 2.05
CA GLU A 206 24.70 7.75 2.56
C GLU A 206 25.24 6.43 3.12
N LEU A 207 24.44 5.73 3.94
CA LEU A 207 24.82 4.41 4.46
C LEU A 207 25.03 3.39 3.32
N GLY A 208 24.15 3.37 2.33
CA GLY A 208 24.32 2.50 1.17
C GLY A 208 25.60 2.78 0.38
N ARG A 209 25.91 4.07 0.12
CA ARG A 209 27.16 4.49 -0.52
C ARG A 209 28.39 4.16 0.30
N TYR A 210 28.31 4.21 1.63
CA TYR A 210 29.38 3.72 2.48
C TYR A 210 29.59 2.21 2.31
N LEU A 211 28.50 1.43 2.27
CA LEU A 211 28.55 -0.03 2.10
C LEU A 211 29.10 -0.48 0.74
N THR A 212 29.17 0.38 -0.28
CA THR A 212 29.74 -0.01 -1.59
C THR A 212 31.23 -0.35 -1.52
N GLN A 213 31.91 -0.03 -0.42
CA GLN A 213 33.28 -0.52 -0.13
C GLN A 213 33.35 -2.05 0.01
N TRP A 214 32.21 -2.71 0.28
CA TRP A 214 32.11 -4.17 0.36
C TRP A 214 31.05 -4.69 -0.62
N PRO A 215 31.36 -4.81 -1.93
CA PRO A 215 30.38 -5.17 -2.95
C PRO A 215 29.65 -6.49 -2.71
N TRP A 216 30.28 -7.44 -2.01
CA TRP A 216 29.68 -8.74 -1.69
C TRP A 216 28.42 -8.63 -0.80
N ILE A 217 28.29 -7.56 -0.01
CA ILE A 217 27.10 -7.33 0.84
C ILE A 217 25.84 -7.22 -0.03
N PHE A 218 25.95 -6.63 -1.22
CA PHE A 218 24.81 -6.48 -2.13
C PHE A 218 24.33 -7.81 -2.72
N GLN A 219 25.21 -8.81 -2.80
CA GLN A 219 24.79 -10.18 -3.16
C GLN A 219 23.90 -10.76 -2.06
N VAL A 220 24.30 -10.59 -0.80
CA VAL A 220 23.52 -11.03 0.37
C VAL A 220 22.17 -10.32 0.42
N PHE A 221 22.15 -8.99 0.25
CA PHE A 221 20.89 -8.23 0.22
C PHE A 221 19.95 -8.69 -0.88
N THR A 222 20.48 -8.98 -2.07
CA THR A 222 19.63 -9.42 -3.18
C THR A 222 19.11 -10.83 -2.98
N ALA A 223 19.93 -11.74 -2.48
CA ALA A 223 19.51 -13.09 -2.14
C ALA A 223 18.41 -13.07 -1.07
N LEU A 224 18.65 -12.38 0.05
CA LEU A 224 17.67 -12.27 1.14
C LEU A 224 16.38 -11.56 0.70
N GLY A 225 16.50 -10.44 -0.02
CA GLY A 225 15.36 -9.68 -0.50
C GLY A 225 14.49 -10.47 -1.47
N GLY A 226 15.10 -11.15 -2.45
CA GLY A 226 14.34 -11.97 -3.40
C GLY A 226 13.75 -13.24 -2.78
N LEU A 227 14.47 -13.91 -1.87
CA LEU A 227 13.90 -15.02 -1.10
C LEU A 227 12.72 -14.55 -0.25
N PHE A 228 12.83 -13.39 0.39
CA PHE A 228 11.76 -12.79 1.17
C PHE A 228 10.52 -12.51 0.32
N GLU A 229 10.69 -11.87 -0.84
CA GLU A 229 9.61 -11.55 -1.78
C GLU A 229 8.86 -12.81 -2.25
N LEU A 230 9.59 -13.85 -2.66
CA LEU A 230 9.02 -15.12 -3.12
C LEU A 230 8.36 -15.91 -1.98
N ALA A 231 8.94 -15.86 -0.79
CA ALA A 231 8.42 -16.56 0.38
C ALA A 231 7.27 -15.81 1.08
N PHE A 232 7.05 -14.54 0.77
CA PHE A 232 6.08 -13.70 1.50
C PHE A 232 4.67 -14.32 1.48
N LEU A 233 4.16 -14.67 0.29
CA LEU A 233 2.82 -15.25 0.13
C LEU A 233 2.65 -16.58 0.91
N PRO A 234 3.49 -17.61 0.72
CA PRO A 234 3.35 -18.84 1.49
C PRO A 234 3.56 -18.64 3.00
N LEU A 235 4.48 -17.76 3.42
CA LEU A 235 4.69 -17.45 4.84
C LEU A 235 3.54 -16.66 5.46
N MET A 236 2.86 -15.81 4.69
CA MET A 236 1.69 -15.06 5.16
C MET A 236 0.49 -15.99 5.38
N LEU A 237 0.28 -16.95 4.48
CA LEU A 237 -0.79 -17.96 4.60
C LEU A 237 -0.57 -18.89 5.79
N TRP A 238 0.67 -19.01 6.28
CA TRP A 238 0.98 -19.70 7.52
C TRP A 238 0.63 -18.81 8.74
N ARG A 239 -0.55 -19.05 9.35
CA ARG A 239 -1.11 -18.23 10.45
C ARG A 239 -0.14 -17.85 11.59
N ARG A 240 0.81 -18.74 11.95
CA ARG A 240 1.78 -18.50 13.04
C ARG A 240 2.85 -17.47 12.70
N SER A 241 3.19 -17.27 11.42
CA SER A 241 4.26 -16.38 10.98
C SER A 241 3.79 -14.98 10.58
N CYS A 242 2.48 -14.76 10.40
CA CYS A 242 1.93 -13.52 9.88
C CYS A 242 2.50 -12.22 10.52
N ARG A 243 2.63 -12.19 11.86
CA ARG A 243 3.25 -11.05 12.57
C ARG A 243 4.74 -10.90 12.30
N ALA A 244 5.47 -12.01 12.35
CA ALA A 244 6.92 -12.02 12.08
C ALA A 244 7.20 -11.60 10.63
N VAL A 245 6.38 -12.07 9.68
CA VAL A 245 6.45 -11.69 8.26
C VAL A 245 6.19 -10.19 8.07
N ALA A 246 5.20 -9.63 8.77
CA ALA A 246 4.93 -8.20 8.71
C ALA A 246 6.08 -7.36 9.30
N LEU A 247 6.67 -7.79 10.43
CA LEU A 247 7.86 -7.13 10.98
C LEU A 247 9.08 -7.25 10.06
N ALA A 248 9.29 -8.42 9.47
CA ALA A 248 10.34 -8.64 8.48
C ALA A 248 10.15 -7.75 7.24
N ALA A 249 8.91 -7.54 6.79
CA ALA A 249 8.63 -6.61 5.70
C ALA A 249 8.90 -5.14 6.07
N MET A 250 8.57 -4.73 7.30
CA MET A 250 8.93 -3.38 7.79
C MET A 250 10.45 -3.22 7.81
N ALA A 251 11.18 -4.20 8.34
CA ALA A 251 12.64 -4.19 8.38
C ALA A 251 13.25 -4.21 6.97
N PHE A 252 12.68 -4.99 6.05
CA PHE A 252 13.07 -5.03 4.65
C PHE A 252 12.94 -3.65 4.00
N HIS A 253 11.79 -2.98 4.14
CA HIS A 253 11.60 -1.64 3.58
C HIS A 253 12.45 -0.56 4.26
N LEU A 254 12.66 -0.66 5.57
CA LEU A 254 13.59 0.23 6.28
C LEU A 254 15.01 0.04 5.75
N GLY A 255 15.45 -1.20 5.54
CA GLY A 255 16.75 -1.51 4.92
C GLY A 255 16.87 -0.95 3.50
N MET A 256 15.82 -1.11 2.67
CA MET A 256 15.77 -0.51 1.33
C MET A 256 15.88 1.01 1.37
N TYR A 257 15.22 1.67 2.34
CA TYR A 257 15.34 3.11 2.52
C TYR A 257 16.74 3.53 2.97
N LEU A 258 17.31 2.85 3.96
CA LEU A 258 18.63 3.19 4.50
C LEU A 258 19.78 2.91 3.52
N VAL A 259 19.65 1.93 2.63
CA VAL A 259 20.68 1.57 1.66
C VAL A 259 20.42 2.28 0.33
N MET A 260 19.25 2.09 -0.25
CA MET A 260 18.94 2.56 -1.61
C MET A 260 18.24 3.93 -1.62
N GLY A 261 17.84 4.50 -0.48
CA GLY A 261 17.08 5.76 -0.47
C GLY A 261 15.65 5.63 -1.02
N ILE A 262 15.16 4.41 -1.27
CA ILE A 262 13.82 4.16 -1.81
C ILE A 262 12.87 3.95 -0.64
N SER A 263 11.85 4.82 -0.54
CA SER A 263 10.87 4.75 0.55
C SER A 263 9.54 4.14 0.10
N PHE A 264 9.05 3.19 0.90
CA PHE A 264 7.74 2.55 0.74
C PHE A 264 6.86 2.72 1.99
N TRP A 265 7.08 3.80 2.77
CA TRP A 265 6.40 4.04 4.05
C TRP A 265 4.88 3.96 3.98
N HIS A 266 4.31 4.40 2.85
CA HIS A 266 2.87 4.35 2.55
C HIS A 266 2.30 2.92 2.47
N LEU A 267 3.14 1.89 2.38
CA LEU A 267 2.73 0.48 2.44
C LEU A 267 2.82 -0.05 3.87
N TRP A 268 3.98 0.06 4.51
CA TRP A 268 4.25 -0.65 5.77
C TRP A 268 3.66 0.04 7.00
N VAL A 269 3.27 1.31 6.93
CA VAL A 269 2.47 1.98 7.98
C VAL A 269 1.08 1.34 8.15
N LEU A 270 0.57 0.62 7.14
CA LEU A 270 -0.71 -0.09 7.20
C LEU A 270 -0.58 -1.47 7.87
N TYR A 271 0.64 -1.99 8.05
CA TYR A 271 0.87 -3.35 8.55
C TYR A 271 0.42 -3.59 9.99
N PRO A 272 0.53 -2.65 10.93
CA PRO A 272 0.00 -2.84 12.26
C PRO A 272 -1.49 -3.22 12.24
N ALA A 273 -2.31 -2.51 11.44
CA ALA A 273 -3.73 -2.78 11.29
C ALA A 273 -4.01 -4.06 10.47
N LEU A 274 -3.22 -4.30 9.41
CA LEU A 274 -3.38 -5.48 8.56
C LEU A 274 -2.94 -6.79 9.25
N PHE A 275 -1.87 -6.82 10.04
CA PHE A 275 -1.23 -8.08 10.44
C PHE A 275 -0.96 -8.22 11.94
N MET A 276 -0.87 -7.12 12.70
CA MET A 276 -0.37 -7.16 14.07
C MET A 276 -1.44 -6.97 15.14
N TYR A 277 -2.45 -6.14 14.84
CA TYR A 277 -3.49 -5.78 15.78
C TYR A 277 -4.21 -7.02 16.31
N ARG A 278 -4.09 -7.23 17.63
CA ARG A 278 -4.96 -8.10 18.40
C ARG A 278 -5.56 -7.25 19.52
N PRO A 279 -6.88 -7.26 19.73
CA PRO A 279 -7.44 -6.67 20.93
C PRO A 279 -6.85 -7.39 22.15
N ARG A 280 -6.50 -6.63 23.19
CA ARG A 280 -6.16 -7.21 24.49
C ARG A 280 -7.46 -7.64 25.16
N GLY A 281 -7.57 -8.92 25.54
CA GLY A 281 -8.65 -9.44 26.40
C GLY A 281 -9.97 -9.74 25.69
N ALA A 282 -10.01 -10.81 24.88
CA ALA A 282 -11.25 -11.54 24.59
C ALA A 282 -11.18 -12.89 25.28
#